data_AF-Q8MKD3-F1
#
_entry.id   AF-Q8MKD3-F1
#
_cell.length_a   1.000
_cell.length_b   1.000
_cell.length_c   1.000
_cell.angle_alpha   90.00
_cell.angle_beta   90.00
_cell.angle_gamma   90.00
#
_symmetry.space_group_name_H-M   'P 1'
#
loop_
_entity.id
_entity.type
_entity.pdbx_description
1 polymer ?
#
loop_
_entity_poly.entity_id
_entity_poly.type
_entity_poly.pdbx_seq_one_letter_code
_entity_poly.pdbx_strand_id
1 'polypeptide(L)'
;YISPPEAIRNPCYDMKATCLPMFGYKHVLTLTDQVTRFNEEVKKQSVSRNRDAPEGGFDAIMQATVCDEKIGWRNDASHLLVFTTDAKTHIALDGRLAGIVQPNDGQCHVGSDNHYSASTT
;
A
#
# COMPACT_ATOMS: atom_id res chain seq x y z
N TYR A 1 2.17 24.81 -2.64
CA TYR A 1 0.89 24.47 -1.99
C TYR A 1 1.17 23.46 -0.91
N ILE A 2 1.06 23.83 0.35
CA ILE A 2 1.34 22.95 1.49
C ILE A 2 -0.02 22.46 2.01
N SER A 3 -0.19 21.14 2.13
CA SER A 3 -1.39 20.55 2.74
C SER A 3 -1.50 21.01 4.21
N PRO A 4 -2.69 21.43 4.69
CA PRO A 4 -2.84 21.82 6.08
C PRO A 4 -2.57 20.61 7.00
N PRO A 5 -2.05 20.81 8.22
CA PRO A 5 -1.72 19.72 9.14
C PRO A 5 -2.88 18.75 9.42
N GLU A 6 -4.11 19.26 9.40
CA GLU A 6 -5.33 18.49 9.55
C GLU A 6 -5.52 17.47 8.42
N ALA A 7 -5.16 17.84 7.19
CA ALA A 7 -5.25 16.96 6.02
C ALA A 7 -4.25 15.80 6.08
N ILE A 8 -3.12 15.97 6.76
CA ILE A 8 -2.13 14.91 6.95
C ILE A 8 -2.70 13.81 7.86
N ARG A 9 -3.43 14.20 8.91
CA ARG A 9 -4.06 13.26 9.85
C ARG A 9 -5.39 12.70 9.35
N ASN A 10 -6.13 13.50 8.58
CA ASN A 10 -7.40 13.13 7.98
C ASN A 10 -7.50 13.70 6.56
N PRO A 11 -7.12 12.93 5.54
CA PRO A 11 -7.20 13.37 4.14
C PRO A 11 -8.62 13.70 3.65
N CYS A 12 -9.65 13.40 4.44
CA CYS A 12 -11.06 13.68 4.15
C CYS A 12 -11.64 14.88 4.93
N TYR A 13 -10.78 15.67 5.59
CA TYR A 13 -11.22 16.77 6.47
C TYR A 13 -12.11 17.82 5.75
N ASP A 14 -11.77 18.17 4.52
CA ASP A 14 -12.49 19.13 3.65
C ASP A 14 -13.89 18.62 3.26
N MET A 15 -14.07 17.30 3.24
CA MET A 15 -15.34 16.63 2.95
C MET A 15 -16.22 16.47 4.20
N LYS A 16 -15.78 16.96 5.37
CA LYS A 16 -16.45 16.76 6.67
C LYS A 16 -16.65 15.28 7.00
N ALA A 17 -15.72 14.43 6.56
CA ALA A 17 -15.69 13.00 6.84
C ALA A 17 -14.35 12.63 7.49
N THR A 18 -14.25 11.40 8.00
CA THR A 18 -13.01 10.86 8.56
C THR A 18 -12.55 9.68 7.74
N CYS A 19 -11.29 9.68 7.33
CA CYS A 19 -10.61 8.54 6.72
C CYS A 19 -9.21 8.37 7.32
N LEU A 20 -8.58 7.24 7.05
CA LEU A 20 -7.23 6.96 7.55
C LEU A 20 -6.21 7.92 6.91
N PRO A 21 -5.13 8.28 7.62
CA PRO A 21 -3.96 8.91 7.01
C PRO A 21 -3.50 8.14 5.77
N MET A 22 -2.90 8.86 4.83
CA MET A 22 -2.35 8.28 3.60
C MET A 22 -1.23 7.29 3.93
N PHE A 23 -1.13 6.21 3.16
CA PHE A 23 -0.07 5.22 3.25
C PHE A 23 0.22 4.67 1.85
N GLY A 24 1.47 4.24 1.60
CA GLY A 24 1.85 3.61 0.32
C GLY A 24 1.37 2.16 0.24
N TYR A 25 2.10 1.25 0.91
CA TYR A 25 1.72 -0.16 1.04
C TYR A 25 1.83 -0.60 2.50
N LYS A 26 0.85 -1.39 2.93
CA LYS A 26 0.82 -2.02 4.24
C LYS A 26 0.44 -3.49 4.11
N HIS A 27 1.32 -4.37 4.57
CA HIS A 27 1.00 -5.79 4.73
C HIS A 27 0.13 -5.99 5.99
N VAL A 28 -1.03 -6.65 5.84
CA VAL A 28 -2.02 -6.79 6.94
C VAL A 28 -2.06 -8.21 7.46
N LEU A 29 -2.14 -9.20 6.57
CA LEU A 29 -2.36 -10.59 6.94
C LEU A 29 -1.44 -11.50 6.10
N THR A 30 -0.49 -12.15 6.77
CA THR A 30 0.31 -13.23 6.18
C THR A 30 -0.59 -14.38 5.74
N LEU A 31 -0.24 -15.03 4.63
CA LEU A 31 -0.96 -16.17 4.09
C LEU A 31 -1.19 -17.24 5.18
N THR A 32 -2.44 -17.62 5.35
CA THR A 32 -2.89 -18.54 6.41
C THR A 32 -4.07 -19.37 5.90
N ASP A 33 -4.24 -20.56 6.46
CA ASP A 33 -5.39 -21.42 6.26
C ASP A 33 -6.64 -20.98 7.06
N GLN A 34 -6.50 -20.02 7.97
CA GLN A 34 -7.59 -19.47 8.78
C GLN A 34 -8.45 -18.47 8.00
N VAL A 35 -9.38 -18.98 7.19
CA VAL A 35 -10.29 -18.15 6.36
C VAL A 35 -11.11 -17.15 7.19
N THR A 36 -11.49 -17.49 8.41
CA THR A 36 -12.21 -16.57 9.30
C THR A 36 -11.39 -15.33 9.65
N ARG A 37 -10.07 -15.49 9.82
CA ARG A 37 -9.15 -14.38 10.09
C ARG A 37 -9.10 -13.39 8.93
N PHE A 38 -9.16 -13.87 7.69
CA PHE A 38 -9.28 -13.00 6.53
C PHE A 38 -10.54 -12.12 6.61
N ASN A 39 -11.69 -12.72 6.89
CA ASN A 39 -12.95 -11.97 7.01
C ASN A 39 -12.92 -10.94 8.14
N GLU A 40 -12.28 -11.27 9.26
CA GLU A 40 -12.11 -10.35 10.39
C GLU A 40 -11.21 -9.16 10.03
N GLU A 41 -10.05 -9.39 9.41
CA GLU A 41 -9.14 -8.31 9.03
C GLU A 41 -9.72 -7.43 7.92
N VAL A 42 -10.45 -8.00 6.97
CA VAL A 42 -11.14 -7.24 5.91
C VAL A 42 -12.18 -6.28 6.50
N LYS A 43 -12.97 -6.73 7.48
CA LYS A 43 -13.99 -5.88 8.14
C LYS A 43 -13.40 -4.71 8.94
N LYS A 44 -12.12 -4.80 9.33
CA LYS A 44 -11.40 -3.73 10.04
C LYS A 44 -10.83 -2.66 9.10
N GLN A 45 -10.78 -2.93 7.79
CA GLN A 45 -10.20 -1.98 6.85
C GLN A 45 -11.07 -0.73 6.73
N SER A 46 -10.42 0.40 6.50
CA SER A 46 -11.06 1.68 6.24
C SER A 46 -10.29 2.38 5.13
N VAL A 47 -10.98 3.20 4.35
CA VAL A 47 -10.37 3.90 3.22
C VAL A 47 -9.43 5.02 3.69
N SER A 48 -8.48 5.36 2.83
CA SER A 48 -7.74 6.63 2.88
C SER A 48 -8.12 7.48 1.66
N ARG A 49 -7.44 8.61 1.44
CA ARG A 49 -7.64 9.47 0.27
C ARG A 49 -6.33 10.17 -0.10
N ASN A 50 -6.08 10.30 -1.39
CA ASN A 50 -4.98 11.10 -1.96
C ASN A 50 -5.56 12.14 -2.95
N ARG A 51 -4.70 12.81 -3.74
CA ARG A 51 -5.07 13.97 -4.57
C ARG A 51 -5.39 13.61 -6.02
N ASP A 52 -4.59 12.76 -6.65
CA ASP A 52 -4.70 12.45 -8.07
C ASP A 52 -5.32 11.07 -8.31
N ALA A 53 -5.51 10.71 -9.57
CA ALA A 53 -6.27 9.51 -9.93
C ALA A 53 -5.42 8.23 -10.06
N PRO A 54 -4.18 8.25 -10.59
CA PRO A 54 -3.34 7.07 -10.60
C PRO A 54 -2.88 6.68 -9.19
N GLU A 55 -2.98 5.39 -8.86
CA GLU A 55 -2.62 4.89 -7.53
C GLU A 55 -1.24 4.21 -7.51
N GLY A 56 -0.61 4.15 -6.34
CA GLY A 56 0.69 3.51 -6.08
C GLY A 56 0.68 1.98 -6.04
N GLY A 57 -0.30 1.32 -6.68
CA GLY A 57 -0.51 -0.12 -6.59
C GLY A 57 0.68 -0.97 -7.06
N PHE A 58 1.52 -0.47 -7.96
CA PHE A 58 2.71 -1.17 -8.44
C PHE A 58 3.81 -1.31 -7.37
N ASP A 59 3.92 -0.38 -6.42
CA ASP A 59 4.80 -0.56 -5.25
C ASP A 59 4.31 -1.72 -4.38
N ALA A 60 2.98 -1.83 -4.18
CA ALA A 60 2.39 -2.94 -3.43
C ALA A 60 2.62 -4.30 -4.12
N ILE A 61 2.46 -4.37 -5.45
CA ILE A 61 2.76 -5.59 -6.22
C ILE A 61 4.23 -5.99 -6.07
N MET A 62 5.15 -5.03 -6.19
CA MET A 62 6.58 -5.29 -6.03
C MET A 62 6.87 -5.87 -4.65
N GLN A 63 6.44 -5.17 -3.59
CA GLN A 63 6.69 -5.60 -2.21
C GLN A 63 6.03 -6.94 -1.88
N ALA A 64 4.80 -7.20 -2.35
CA ALA A 64 4.13 -8.49 -2.16
C ALA A 64 4.80 -9.64 -2.93
N THR A 65 5.58 -9.33 -3.97
CA THR A 65 6.31 -10.34 -4.76
C THR A 65 7.65 -10.69 -4.11
N VAL A 66 8.37 -9.71 -3.55
CA VAL A 66 9.76 -9.92 -3.09
C VAL A 66 9.90 -10.11 -1.58
N CYS A 67 8.87 -9.82 -0.80
CA CYS A 67 8.87 -10.00 0.66
C CYS A 67 8.40 -11.40 1.10
N ASP A 68 9.08 -12.45 0.63
CA ASP A 68 8.68 -13.86 0.78
C ASP A 68 8.23 -14.24 2.20
N GLU A 69 9.07 -13.98 3.21
CA GLU A 69 8.79 -14.36 4.60
C GLU A 69 7.62 -13.59 5.21
N LYS A 70 7.46 -12.32 4.84
CA LYS A 70 6.36 -11.47 5.34
C LYS A 70 5.02 -11.93 4.77
N ILE A 71 4.98 -12.16 3.46
CA ILE A 71 3.77 -12.58 2.75
C ILE A 71 3.43 -14.03 3.07
N GLY A 72 4.43 -14.90 3.20
CA GLY A 72 4.28 -16.31 3.53
C GLY A 72 4.06 -17.20 2.32
N TRP A 73 4.70 -16.88 1.18
CA TRP A 73 4.64 -17.75 0.00
C TRP A 73 5.24 -19.13 0.31
N ARG A 74 4.54 -20.20 -0.09
CA ARG A 74 5.02 -21.58 0.10
C ARG A 74 5.77 -22.05 -1.14
N ASN A 75 6.89 -22.74 -0.96
CA ASN A 75 7.73 -23.21 -2.07
C ASN A 75 6.95 -24.08 -3.09
N ASP A 76 6.18 -25.06 -2.61
CA ASP A 76 5.50 -26.05 -3.46
C ASP A 76 4.01 -25.75 -3.62
N ALA A 77 3.67 -24.52 -4.01
CA ALA A 77 2.29 -24.10 -4.26
C ALA A 77 2.20 -23.13 -5.44
N SER A 78 1.06 -23.10 -6.13
CA SER A 78 0.76 -22.02 -7.08
C SER A 78 0.60 -20.70 -6.34
N HIS A 79 1.29 -19.65 -6.80
CA HIS A 79 1.18 -18.30 -6.23
C HIS A 79 0.21 -17.46 -7.07
N LEU A 80 -0.85 -16.97 -6.42
CA LEU A 80 -1.84 -16.10 -7.04
C LEU A 80 -1.83 -14.75 -6.32
N LEU A 81 -1.45 -13.70 -7.03
CA LEU A 81 -1.54 -12.32 -6.54
C LEU A 81 -2.74 -11.64 -7.21
N VAL A 82 -3.82 -11.44 -6.45
CA VAL A 82 -5.03 -10.77 -6.93
C VAL A 82 -4.90 -9.27 -6.65
N PHE A 83 -4.79 -8.47 -7.70
CA PHE A 83 -4.72 -7.02 -7.62
C PHE A 83 -6.08 -6.40 -7.97
N THR A 84 -6.62 -5.57 -7.09
CA THR A 84 -7.91 -4.90 -7.25
C THR A 84 -7.74 -3.39 -7.21
N THR A 85 -8.21 -2.69 -8.24
CA THR A 85 -8.28 -1.23 -8.30
C THR A 85 -9.38 -0.82 -9.26
N ASP A 86 -9.95 0.37 -9.07
CA ASP A 86 -10.89 1.03 -9.98
C ASP A 86 -10.23 2.17 -10.79
N ALA A 87 -8.93 2.36 -10.63
CA ALA A 87 -8.18 3.48 -11.19
C ALA A 87 -6.96 3.04 -12.01
N LYS A 88 -6.26 4.04 -12.60
CA LYS A 88 -4.95 3.83 -13.24
C LYS A 88 -3.89 3.62 -12.16
N THR A 89 -2.68 3.28 -12.58
CA THR A 89 -1.54 3.14 -11.67
C THR A 89 -0.39 4.04 -12.09
N HIS A 90 0.36 4.55 -11.11
CA HIS A 90 1.64 5.17 -11.35
C HIS A 90 2.66 4.16 -11.86
N ILE A 91 3.56 4.64 -12.72
CA ILE A 91 4.64 3.84 -13.29
C ILE A 91 6.00 4.43 -12.93
N ALA A 92 7.07 3.68 -13.21
CA ALA A 92 8.43 4.17 -13.05
C ALA A 92 8.61 5.52 -13.77
N LEU A 93 9.37 6.42 -13.13
CA LEU A 93 9.58 7.83 -13.48
C LEU A 93 8.47 8.81 -13.09
N ASP A 94 7.23 8.38 -12.78
CA ASP A 94 6.18 9.29 -12.27
C ASP A 94 6.57 9.91 -10.93
N GLY A 95 7.31 9.16 -10.10
CA GLY A 95 7.84 9.62 -8.81
C GLY A 95 8.68 10.91 -8.90
N ARG A 96 9.19 11.26 -10.09
CA ARG A 96 9.88 12.53 -10.33
C ARG A 96 9.00 13.75 -10.01
N LEU A 97 7.69 13.65 -10.17
CA LEU A 97 6.74 14.71 -9.79
C LEU A 97 6.72 14.98 -8.27
N ALA A 98 7.01 13.96 -7.46
CA ALA A 98 7.17 14.05 -6.01
C ALA A 98 8.63 14.26 -5.57
N GLY A 99 9.56 14.45 -6.53
CA GLY A 99 10.99 14.57 -6.25
C GLY A 99 11.70 13.23 -6.00
N ILE A 100 11.02 12.11 -6.17
CA ILE A 100 11.58 10.75 -6.05
C ILE A 100 12.20 10.37 -7.39
N VAL A 101 13.53 10.39 -7.47
CA VAL A 101 14.27 10.12 -8.72
C VAL A 101 15.08 8.83 -8.68
N GLN A 102 15.15 8.19 -7.51
CA GLN A 102 15.84 6.92 -7.34
C GLN A 102 15.01 5.79 -7.97
N PRO A 103 15.59 4.95 -8.85
CA PRO A 103 14.93 3.75 -9.34
C PRO A 103 14.62 2.77 -8.21
N ASN A 104 13.50 2.04 -8.34
CA ASN A 104 13.16 0.92 -7.45
C ASN A 104 14.23 -0.18 -7.58
N ASP A 105 14.69 -0.73 -6.45
CA ASP A 105 15.78 -1.72 -6.40
C ASP A 105 15.31 -3.19 -6.44
N GLY A 106 14.00 -3.42 -6.47
CA GLY A 106 13.39 -4.75 -6.46
C GLY A 106 13.61 -5.53 -5.16
N GLN A 107 13.91 -4.85 -4.05
CA GLN A 107 14.14 -5.48 -2.75
C GLN A 107 12.93 -5.32 -1.82
N CYS A 108 12.86 -6.18 -0.81
CA CYS A 108 11.86 -6.07 0.24
C CYS A 108 12.23 -4.97 1.23
N HIS A 109 11.34 -3.99 1.39
CA HIS A 109 11.46 -2.89 2.36
C HIS A 109 10.22 -2.83 3.27
N VAL A 110 9.55 -3.96 3.51
CA VAL A 110 8.44 -4.03 4.48
C VAL A 110 9.00 -4.32 5.88
N GLY A 111 8.93 -3.31 6.74
CA GLY A 111 9.52 -3.34 8.09
C GLY A 111 8.73 -4.14 9.13
N SER A 112 9.12 -4.02 10.40
CA SER A 112 8.42 -4.63 11.54
C SER A 112 7.01 -4.06 11.76
N ASP A 113 6.77 -2.84 11.33
CA ASP A 113 5.47 -2.16 11.34
C ASP A 113 4.57 -2.56 10.15
N ASN A 114 5.07 -3.46 9.29
CA ASN A 114 4.45 -3.95 8.07
C ASN A 114 4.12 -2.87 7.03
N HIS A 115 4.72 -1.68 7.11
CA HIS A 115 4.61 -0.68 6.06
C HIS A 115 5.83 -0.75 5.13
N TYR A 116 5.62 -0.40 3.87
CA TYR A 116 6.70 -0.21 2.91
C TYR A 116 7.48 1.06 3.25
N SER A 117 8.68 0.90 3.81
CA SER A 117 9.46 1.99 4.41
C SER A 117 10.15 2.89 3.38
N ALA A 118 10.34 2.42 2.15
CA ALA A 118 10.90 3.24 1.06
C ALA A 118 9.83 4.07 0.32
N SER A 119 8.55 3.95 0.70
CA SER A 119 7.53 4.94 0.34
C SER A 119 7.68 6.19 1.22
N THR A 120 7.56 7.38 0.62
CA THR A 120 7.60 8.67 1.34
C THR A 120 6.23 9.34 1.45
N THR A 121 5.19 8.52 1.31
CA THR A 121 3.77 8.87 1.35
C THR A 121 3.29 9.05 2.79
#